data_AF-A0A7S3KQF1-F1
#
_entry.id   AF-A0A7S3KQF1-F1
#
_cell.length_a   1.000
_cell.length_b   1.000
_cell.length_c   1.000
_cell.angle_alpha   90.00
_cell.angle_beta   90.00
_cell.angle_gamma   90.00
#
_symmetry.space_group_name_H-M   'P 1'
#
loop_
_entity.id
_entity.type
_entity.pdbx_description
1 polymer ?
#
loop_
_entity_poly.entity_id
_entity_poly.type
_entity_poly.pdbx_seq_one_letter_code
_entity_poly.pdbx_strand_id
1 'polypeptide(L)'
;GLLKSFGISMKPTIQLTILLLVWLLGFFIRIFSVIRYESIIHEFDPWFNYRVTKVLVEHGPYKFWNWYDHESWHPLGRPVGPTVFPGLMATAGLFHWCAHMIGFPVDIRNVCVFIAPVFSGFCAA
;
A
#
# COMPACT_ATOMS: atom_id res chain seq x y z
N GLY A 1 10.99 -27.26 -29.52
CA GLY A 1 12.32 -26.68 -29.75
C GLY A 1 12.20 -25.22 -30.13
N LEU A 2 12.03 -24.33 -29.15
CA LEU A 2 12.22 -22.88 -29.30
C LEU A 2 12.75 -22.32 -27.97
N LEU A 3 12.15 -22.76 -26.85
CA LEU A 3 12.60 -22.48 -25.47
C LEU A 3 14.01 -23.03 -25.14
N LYS A 4 14.38 -24.18 -25.71
CA LYS A 4 15.73 -24.77 -25.54
C LYS A 4 16.83 -23.98 -26.26
N SER A 5 16.46 -23.17 -27.27
CA SER A 5 17.41 -22.33 -28.03
C SER A 5 17.83 -21.07 -27.27
N PHE A 6 17.04 -20.65 -26.28
CA PHE A 6 17.31 -19.49 -25.41
C PHE A 6 17.97 -19.89 -24.07
N GLY A 7 18.36 -21.17 -23.88
CA GLY A 7 18.98 -21.63 -22.63
C GLY A 7 18.05 -21.68 -21.42
N ILE A 8 16.73 -21.57 -21.63
CA ILE A 8 15.73 -21.48 -20.56
C ILE A 8 15.40 -22.89 -20.05
N SER A 9 15.65 -23.14 -18.77
CA SER A 9 15.25 -24.38 -18.09
C SER A 9 13.73 -24.41 -17.89
N MET A 10 13.07 -25.50 -18.32
CA MET A 10 11.60 -25.60 -18.35
C MET A 10 10.96 -25.57 -16.95
N LYS A 11 11.66 -26.06 -15.92
CA LYS A 11 11.13 -26.16 -14.54
C LYS A 11 10.93 -24.77 -13.89
N PRO A 12 11.94 -23.88 -13.83
CA PRO A 12 11.77 -22.56 -13.22
C PRO A 12 10.80 -21.66 -13.99
N THR A 13 10.71 -21.78 -15.32
CA THR A 13 9.78 -20.97 -16.13
C THR A 13 8.33 -21.28 -15.82
N ILE A 14 7.98 -22.56 -15.67
CA ILE A 14 6.61 -22.97 -15.33
C ILE A 14 6.27 -22.51 -13.91
N GLN A 15 7.20 -22.65 -12.96
CA GLN A 15 7.01 -22.18 -11.58
C GLN A 15 6.76 -20.66 -11.53
N LEU A 16 7.60 -19.87 -12.20
CA LEU A 16 7.43 -18.42 -12.26
C LEU A 16 6.09 -18.02 -12.90
N THR A 17 5.69 -18.73 -13.96
CA THR A 17 4.41 -18.48 -14.64
C THR A 17 3.22 -18.73 -13.69
N ILE A 18 3.24 -19.85 -12.95
CA ILE A 18 2.17 -20.17 -12.01
C ILE A 18 2.12 -19.14 -10.88
N LEU A 19 3.25 -18.74 -10.31
CA LEU A 19 3.31 -17.73 -9.25
C LEU A 19 2.76 -16.37 -9.72
N LEU A 20 3.12 -15.94 -10.93
CA LEU A 20 2.58 -14.72 -11.53
C LEU A 20 1.06 -14.80 -11.73
N LEU A 21 0.54 -15.94 -12.18
CA LEU A 21 -0.90 -16.14 -12.37
C LEU A 21 -1.66 -16.11 -11.04
N VAL A 22 -1.11 -16.74 -9.99
CA VAL A 22 -1.71 -16.71 -8.64
C VAL A 22 -1.72 -15.29 -8.08
N TRP A 23 -0.61 -14.56 -8.26
CA TRP A 23 -0.50 -13.14 -7.88
C TRP A 23 -1.56 -12.28 -8.56
N LEU A 24 -1.67 -12.37 -9.89
CA LEU A 24 -2.65 -11.62 -10.69
C LEU A 24 -4.09 -11.96 -10.29
N LEU A 25 -4.40 -13.25 -10.14
CA LEU A 25 -5.73 -13.70 -9.74
C LEU A 25 -6.11 -13.14 -8.36
N GLY A 26 -5.19 -13.19 -7.39
CA GLY A 26 -5.40 -12.65 -6.05
C GLY A 26 -5.63 -11.13 -6.02
N PHE A 27 -4.93 -10.41 -6.91
CA PHE A 27 -5.09 -8.97 -7.11
C PHE A 27 -6.47 -8.62 -7.69
N PHE A 28 -6.88 -9.28 -8.78
CA PHE A 28 -8.15 -8.99 -9.45
C PHE A 28 -9.37 -9.28 -8.56
N ILE A 29 -9.35 -10.36 -7.77
CA ILE A 29 -10.45 -10.69 -6.85
C ILE A 29 -10.67 -9.58 -5.83
N ARG A 30 -9.61 -8.94 -5.34
CA ARG A 30 -9.66 -7.90 -4.29
C ARG A 30 -10.00 -6.51 -4.80
N ILE A 31 -9.85 -6.26 -6.09
CA ILE A 31 -10.19 -4.98 -6.72
C ILE A 31 -11.69 -4.88 -7.06
N PHE A 32 -12.44 -5.98 -6.97
CA PHE A 32 -13.86 -6.02 -7.31
C PHE A 32 -14.71 -4.95 -6.62
N SER A 33 -14.45 -4.65 -5.33
CA SER A 33 -15.16 -3.58 -4.61
C SER A 33 -14.86 -2.19 -5.17
N VAL A 34 -13.62 -1.95 -5.60
CA VAL A 34 -13.16 -0.68 -6.18
C VAL A 34 -13.65 -0.48 -7.61
N ILE A 35 -13.94 -1.55 -8.36
CA ILE A 35 -14.53 -1.44 -9.71
C ILE A 35 -16.03 -1.13 -9.62
N ARG A 36 -16.72 -1.75 -8.65
CA ARG A 36 -18.17 -1.63 -8.49
C ARG A 36 -18.58 -0.34 -7.80
N TYR A 37 -17.79 0.12 -6.84
CA TYR A 37 -18.03 1.32 -6.06
C TYR A 37 -16.89 2.32 -6.28
N GLU A 38 -16.97 3.51 -5.69
CA GLU A 38 -15.88 4.47 -5.77
C GLU A 38 -14.64 4.00 -4.98
N SER A 39 -13.45 4.45 -5.40
CA SER A 39 -12.18 4.20 -4.70
C SER A 39 -12.10 5.00 -3.40
N ILE A 40 -12.83 4.52 -2.39
CA ILE A 40 -12.93 5.11 -1.07
C ILE A 40 -12.46 4.09 -0.04
N ILE A 41 -11.95 4.59 1.08
CA ILE A 41 -11.59 3.77 2.23
C ILE A 41 -12.87 3.25 2.87
N HIS A 42 -13.01 1.93 2.85
CA HIS A 42 -14.11 1.24 3.52
C HIS A 42 -13.77 0.99 4.98
N GLU A 43 -14.81 0.87 5.81
CA GLU A 43 -14.72 0.67 7.26
C GLU A 43 -14.22 1.90 8.04
N PHE A 44 -14.49 1.93 9.36
CA PHE A 44 -14.12 3.07 10.21
C PHE A 44 -12.63 3.08 10.56
N ASP A 45 -12.04 1.93 10.87
CA ASP A 45 -10.65 1.83 11.36
C ASP A 45 -9.60 2.40 10.39
N PRO A 46 -9.66 2.15 9.06
CA PRO A 46 -8.58 2.55 8.18
C PRO A 46 -8.54 4.07 7.93
N TRP A 47 -9.59 4.83 8.29
CA TRP A 47 -9.58 6.29 8.21
C TRP A 47 -8.49 6.91 9.09
N PHE A 48 -8.25 6.33 10.28
CA PHE A 48 -7.16 6.78 11.15
C PHE A 48 -5.82 6.54 10.45
N ASN A 49 -5.58 5.34 9.92
CA ASN A 49 -4.34 5.01 9.22
C ASN A 49 -4.09 5.93 8.01
N TYR A 50 -5.14 6.26 7.26
CA TYR A 50 -5.06 7.21 6.15
C TYR A 50 -4.70 8.62 6.61
N ARG A 51 -5.36 9.15 7.64
CA ARG A 51 -5.03 10.49 8.20
C ARG A 51 -3.58 10.55 8.66
N VAL A 52 -3.13 9.52 9.37
CA VAL A 52 -1.76 9.40 9.89
C VAL A 52 -0.75 9.33 8.73
N THR A 53 -1.05 8.58 7.67
CA THR A 53 -0.24 8.51 6.45
C THR A 53 -0.21 9.85 5.71
N LYS A 54 -1.33 10.56 5.63
CA LYS A 54 -1.42 11.88 5.03
C LYS A 54 -0.50 12.88 5.77
N VAL A 55 -0.55 12.90 7.11
CA VAL A 55 0.34 13.72 7.93
C VAL A 55 1.80 13.36 7.68
N LEU A 56 2.15 12.07 7.59
CA LEU A 56 3.50 11.61 7.29
C LEU A 56 4.01 12.14 5.93
N VAL A 57 3.18 12.07 4.89
CA VAL A 57 3.56 12.50 3.54
C VAL A 57 3.65 14.02 3.43
N GLU A 58 2.74 14.76 4.05
CA GLU A 58 2.69 16.23 3.97
C GLU A 58 3.72 16.92 4.86
N HIS A 59 3.95 16.41 6.08
CA HIS A 59 4.80 17.06 7.09
C HIS A 59 6.18 16.39 7.22
N GLY A 60 6.35 15.22 6.61
CA GLY A 60 7.58 14.44 6.65
C GLY A 60 7.76 13.60 7.92
N PRO A 61 8.72 12.66 7.90
CA PRO A 61 8.91 11.66 8.96
C PRO A 61 9.33 12.24 10.31
N TYR A 62 10.11 13.33 10.32
CA TYR A 62 10.56 13.94 11.58
C TYR A 62 9.42 14.61 12.35
N LYS A 63 8.57 15.37 11.65
CA LYS A 63 7.38 15.98 12.26
C LYS A 63 6.36 14.94 12.65
N PHE A 64 6.22 13.90 11.84
CA PHE A 64 5.38 12.75 12.13
C PHE A 64 5.74 12.05 13.45
N TRP A 65 7.03 11.78 13.67
CA TRP A 65 7.49 11.10 14.89
C TRP A 65 7.17 11.88 16.16
N ASN A 66 7.21 13.22 16.07
CA ASN A 66 6.90 14.13 17.18
C ASN A 66 5.46 14.65 17.14
N TRP A 67 4.58 14.04 16.33
CA TRP A 67 3.23 14.55 16.14
C TRP A 67 2.33 14.27 17.34
N TYR A 68 1.76 15.35 17.87
CA TYR A 68 0.71 15.34 18.87
C TYR A 68 -0.61 15.81 18.23
N ASP A 69 -1.64 14.99 18.35
CA ASP A 69 -2.95 15.25 17.79
C ASP A 69 -3.89 15.84 18.84
N HIS A 70 -4.25 17.11 18.67
CA HIS A 70 -5.19 17.81 19.56
C HIS A 70 -6.67 17.62 19.16
N GLU A 71 -6.94 17.11 17.96
CA GLU A 71 -8.31 16.93 17.45
C GLU A 71 -8.95 15.64 17.99
N SER A 72 -8.14 14.63 18.27
CA SER A 72 -8.59 13.38 18.88
C SER A 72 -8.67 13.50 20.39
N TRP A 73 -9.63 12.82 21.03
CA TRP A 73 -9.73 12.69 22.49
C TRP A 73 -9.78 14.04 23.24
N HIS A 74 -10.65 14.96 22.82
CA HIS A 74 -10.86 16.21 23.55
C HIS A 74 -11.28 15.95 25.01
N PRO A 75 -10.70 16.64 26.02
CA PRO A 75 -9.75 17.75 25.93
C PRO A 75 -8.26 17.36 25.97
N LEU A 76 -7.94 16.06 26.11
CA LEU A 76 -6.59 15.58 26.36
C LEU A 76 -5.70 15.63 25.11
N GLY A 77 -6.20 15.20 23.95
CA GLY A 77 -5.36 14.92 22.78
C GLY A 77 -4.78 13.50 22.77
N ARG A 78 -4.01 13.17 21.73
CA ARG A 78 -3.28 11.90 21.61
C ARG A 78 -1.88 12.11 21.04
N PRO A 79 -0.81 11.61 21.70
CA PRO A 79 0.52 11.55 21.11
C PRO A 79 0.56 10.43 20.06
N VAL A 80 0.41 10.75 18.77
CA VAL A 80 0.25 9.72 17.72
C VAL A 80 1.58 9.07 17.36
N GLY A 81 2.65 9.85 17.25
CA GLY A 81 3.98 9.35 16.91
C GLY A 81 4.42 8.11 17.71
N PRO A 82 4.43 8.15 19.06
CA PRO A 82 4.84 7.01 19.87
C PRO A 82 3.75 5.96 20.12
N THR A 83 2.48 6.24 19.79
CA THR A 83 1.36 5.30 20.08
C THR A 83 0.86 4.54 18.86
N VAL A 84 1.53 4.67 17.71
CA VAL A 84 1.16 3.99 16.47
C VAL A 84 2.33 3.18 15.94
N PHE A 85 2.03 2.05 15.29
CA PHE A 85 3.02 1.30 14.54
C PHE A 85 3.20 1.94 13.16
N PRO A 86 4.36 2.53 12.84
CA PRO A 86 4.52 3.37 11.65
C PRO A 86 4.69 2.57 10.35
N GLY A 87 4.80 1.24 10.41
CA GLY A 87 5.16 0.41 9.26
C GLY A 87 4.22 0.56 8.06
N LEU A 88 2.90 0.55 8.30
CA LEU A 88 1.90 0.71 7.25
C LEU A 88 2.00 2.08 6.58
N MET A 89 2.10 3.14 7.39
CA MET A 89 2.14 4.52 6.92
C MET A 89 3.45 4.81 6.18
N ALA A 90 4.57 4.33 6.71
CA ALA A 90 5.88 4.45 6.07
C ALA A 90 5.92 3.75 4.72
N THR A 91 5.34 2.55 4.62
CA THR A 91 5.27 1.80 3.36
C THR A 91 4.42 2.57 2.35
N ALA A 92 3.21 3.01 2.72
CA ALA A 92 2.34 3.80 1.84
C ALA A 92 2.97 5.13 1.41
N GLY A 93 3.64 5.84 2.34
CA GLY A 93 4.37 7.07 2.05
C GLY A 93 5.53 6.87 1.07
N LEU A 94 6.28 5.77 1.23
CA LEU A 94 7.35 5.40 0.30
C LEU A 94 6.81 5.15 -1.12
N PHE A 95 5.73 4.37 -1.27
CA PHE A 95 5.11 4.16 -2.58
C PHE A 95 4.64 5.48 -3.21
N HIS A 96 4.05 6.37 -2.42
CA HIS A 96 3.63 7.69 -2.88
C HIS A 96 4.79 8.56 -3.34
N TRP A 97 5.90 8.62 -2.58
CA TRP A 97 7.10 9.36 -2.97
C TRP A 97 7.75 8.77 -4.21
N CYS A 98 7.86 7.44 -4.30
CA CYS A 98 8.37 6.76 -5.49
C CYS A 98 7.54 7.09 -6.74
N ALA A 99 6.20 7.05 -6.65
CA ALA A 99 5.32 7.43 -7.76
C ALA A 99 5.54 8.89 -8.21
N HIS A 100 5.65 9.81 -7.25
CA HIS A 100 5.93 11.22 -7.53
C HIS A 100 7.31 11.43 -8.16
N MET A 101 8.34 10.69 -7.72
CA MET A 101 9.68 10.75 -8.31
C MET A 101 9.72 10.29 -9.77
N ILE A 102 8.85 9.35 -10.15
CA ILE A 102 8.72 8.84 -11.52
C ILE A 102 7.85 9.77 -12.40
N GLY A 103 7.27 10.83 -11.82
CA GLY A 103 6.45 11.81 -12.53
C GLY A 103 4.96 11.47 -12.61
N PHE A 104 4.48 10.52 -11.81
CA PHE A 104 3.07 10.17 -11.69
C PHE A 104 2.48 10.78 -10.40
N PRO A 105 1.78 11.93 -10.47
CA PRO A 105 1.13 12.52 -9.31
C PRO A 105 -0.13 11.72 -8.96
N VAL A 106 0.00 10.80 -8.02
CA VAL A 106 -1.11 9.95 -7.54
C VAL A 106 -1.52 10.40 -6.14
N ASP A 107 -2.81 10.61 -5.91
CA ASP A 107 -3.33 10.90 -4.57
C ASP A 107 -2.98 9.80 -3.56
N ILE A 108 -2.59 10.21 -2.34
CA ILE A 108 -2.27 9.28 -1.24
C ILE A 108 -3.42 8.33 -0.91
N ARG A 109 -4.67 8.75 -1.13
CA ARG A 109 -5.87 7.90 -0.95
C ARG A 109 -5.81 6.67 -1.85
N ASN A 110 -5.48 6.85 -3.12
CA ASN A 110 -5.42 5.75 -4.08
C ASN A 110 -4.30 4.79 -3.71
N VAL A 111 -3.14 5.31 -3.28
CA VAL A 111 -2.04 4.48 -2.78
C VAL A 111 -2.49 3.63 -1.58
N CYS A 112 -3.17 4.23 -0.59
CA CYS A 112 -3.68 3.51 0.57
C CYS A 112 -4.75 2.44 0.22
N VAL A 113 -5.57 2.66 -0.80
CA VAL A 113 -6.58 1.68 -1.24
C VAL A 113 -5.93 0.51 -1.97
N PHE A 114 -4.96 0.75 -2.85
CA PHE A 114 -4.33 -0.28 -3.67
C PHE A 114 -3.18 -1.03 -2.99
N ILE A 115 -2.68 -0.57 -1.85
CA ILE A 115 -1.60 -1.24 -1.13
C ILE A 115 -1.98 -2.66 -0.70
N ALA A 116 -3.22 -2.88 -0.22
CA ALA A 116 -3.65 -4.19 0.25
C ALA A 116 -3.75 -5.25 -0.87
N PRO A 117 -4.38 -4.96 -2.03
CA PRO A 117 -4.32 -5.86 -3.19
C PRO A 117 -2.89 -6.17 -3.66
N VAL A 118 -2.00 -5.17 -3.69
CA VAL A 118 -0.59 -5.36 -4.13
C VAL A 118 0.17 -6.27 -3.18
N PHE A 119 0.08 -6.03 -1.86
CA PHE A 119 0.75 -6.86 -0.85
C PHE A 119 0.18 -8.26 -0.74
N SER A 120 -1.11 -8.45 -1.02
CA SER A 120 -1.71 -9.80 -1.04
C SER A 120 -1.01 -10.74 -2.02
N GLY A 121 -0.53 -10.22 -3.15
CA GLY A 121 0.18 -11.04 -4.11
C GLY A 121 1.59 -11.39 -3.63
N PHE A 122 2.28 -10.47 -2.94
CA PHE A 122 3.58 -10.75 -2.32
C PHE A 122 3.48 -11.82 -1.22
N CYS A 123 2.32 -11.99 -0.58
CA CYS A 123 2.10 -13.09 0.38
C CYS A 123 1.87 -14.46 -0.27
N ALA A 124 1.57 -14.51 -1.57
CA ALA A 124 1.31 -15.76 -2.30
C ALA A 124 2.56 -16.38 -2.92
N ALA A 125 3.67 -15.63 -2.95
CA ALA A 125 4.98 -16.04 -3.45
C ALA A 125 5.92 -16.42 -2.29
#